data_AF-A0A7W0U116-F1
#
_entry.id   AF-A0A7W0U116-F1
#
_cell.length_a   1.000
_cell.length_b   1.000
_cell.length_c   1.000
_cell.angle_alpha   90.00
_cell.angle_beta   90.00
_cell.angle_gamma   90.00
#
_symmetry.space_group_name_H-M   'P 1'
#
loop_
_entity.id
_entity.type
_entity.pdbx_description
1 polymer ?
#
loop_
_entity_poly.entity_id
_entity_poly.type
_entity_poly.pdbx_seq_one_letter_code
_entity_poly.pdbx_strand_id
1 'polypeptide(L)'
;MIGAVLPELTDNCSPSGPVVDPAETEGLDLGLFPPETAAPILRTYGFVAGWVYCRSAADVRATTVFLAELSDAGSAAVASDEIAAVLAVDGYEPAELADRPEALALIREDTAGVDGQDVSVLQALLPVDRMLVYLFHADLDTEQATTNATTVLTEQADLLADFEPTPQDGIAALNPDPFDLEGRAADPPGTLTNFSGSYDLDSYLRVAIAPEREREVLLDNGYVGTYVKQTGLEDGKSYQIVVYEMGSMGQADITFNEFRKIEAEEFSGVRFTSRRT
;
A
#
# COMPACT_ATOMS: atom_id res chain seq x y z
N MET A 1 10.69 8.18 6.70
CA MET A 1 11.73 8.79 7.55
C MET A 1 11.45 8.61 9.05
N ILE A 2 10.81 7.52 9.49
CA ILE A 2 10.51 7.28 10.93
C ILE A 2 11.73 6.73 11.67
N GLY A 3 12.41 5.70 11.15
CA GLY A 3 13.54 5.06 11.86
C GLY A 3 14.77 5.95 12.07
N ALA A 4 14.85 7.12 11.43
CA ALA A 4 15.87 8.12 11.75
C ALA A 4 15.48 8.99 12.96
N VAL A 5 14.18 9.21 13.15
CA VAL A 5 13.59 10.06 14.19
C VAL A 5 13.33 9.25 15.46
N LEU A 6 12.82 8.03 15.30
CA LEU A 6 12.52 7.05 16.35
C LEU A 6 13.42 5.81 16.13
N PRO A 7 14.69 5.85 16.57
CA PRO A 7 15.68 4.81 16.26
C PRO A 7 15.37 3.44 16.87
N GLU A 8 14.45 3.38 17.83
CA GLU A 8 13.94 2.16 18.45
C GLU A 8 12.95 1.38 17.57
N LEU A 9 12.33 2.04 16.58
CA LEU A 9 11.40 1.41 15.63
C LEU A 9 12.17 0.91 14.40
N THR A 10 12.86 -0.23 14.58
CA THR A 10 13.81 -0.74 13.59
C THR A 10 13.18 -1.61 12.51
N ASP A 11 12.05 -2.26 12.79
CA ASP A 11 11.43 -3.22 11.88
C ASP A 11 10.49 -2.52 10.90
N ASN A 12 10.46 -3.02 9.65
CA ASN A 12 9.44 -2.59 8.70
C ASN A 12 8.12 -3.29 9.02
N CYS A 13 7.02 -2.56 8.93
CA CYS A 13 5.68 -3.14 9.01
C CYS A 13 4.85 -2.80 7.78
N SER A 14 3.75 -3.52 7.61
CA SER A 14 2.76 -3.21 6.58
C SER A 14 1.76 -2.22 7.17
N PRO A 15 1.36 -1.18 6.41
CA PRO A 15 1.77 -0.90 5.03
C PRO A 15 3.00 -0.01 4.85
N SER A 16 3.61 -0.10 3.68
CA SER A 16 4.58 0.90 3.19
C SER A 16 4.55 0.96 1.66
N GLY A 17 4.54 2.14 1.08
CA GLY A 17 4.59 2.34 -0.38
C GLY A 17 3.71 3.48 -0.90
N PRO A 18 3.66 3.65 -2.24
CA PRO A 18 2.77 4.62 -2.88
C PRO A 18 1.30 4.21 -2.74
N VAL A 19 0.43 5.21 -2.72
CA VAL A 19 -1.03 5.07 -2.74
C VAL A 19 -1.54 5.90 -3.92
N VAL A 20 -2.20 5.28 -4.88
CA VAL A 20 -2.65 5.97 -6.12
C VAL A 20 -4.16 6.03 -6.27
N ASP A 21 -4.92 5.24 -5.51
CA ASP A 21 -6.36 5.37 -5.35
C ASP A 21 -6.67 5.54 -3.85
N PRO A 22 -7.44 6.55 -3.44
CA PRO A 22 -7.85 6.68 -2.05
C PRO A 22 -8.61 5.44 -1.54
N ALA A 23 -9.25 4.65 -2.39
CA ALA A 23 -9.87 3.38 -1.97
C ALA A 23 -8.86 2.39 -1.36
N GLU A 24 -7.57 2.51 -1.69
CA GLU A 24 -6.50 1.72 -1.07
C GLU A 24 -6.26 2.11 0.40
N THR A 25 -6.66 3.31 0.85
CA THR A 25 -6.57 3.66 2.28
C THR A 25 -7.59 2.92 3.15
N GLU A 26 -8.66 2.40 2.52
CA GLU A 26 -9.73 1.63 3.17
C GLU A 26 -9.66 0.13 2.84
N GLY A 27 -9.24 -0.22 1.62
CA GLY A 27 -9.27 -1.57 1.05
C GLY A 27 -7.93 -2.30 1.04
N LEU A 28 -6.81 -1.61 1.30
CA LEU A 28 -5.62 -2.31 1.75
C LEU A 28 -5.81 -2.64 3.25
N ASP A 29 -5.23 -3.75 3.70
CA ASP A 29 -5.08 -4.20 5.11
C ASP A 29 -4.35 -3.18 6.02
N LEU A 30 -4.60 -1.87 5.89
CA LEU A 30 -3.92 -0.82 6.64
C LEU A 30 -4.58 -0.60 7.98
N GLY A 31 -5.88 -0.85 8.08
CA GLY A 31 -6.66 -0.63 9.30
C GLY A 31 -6.56 0.78 9.88
N LEU A 32 -6.06 1.76 9.10
CA LEU A 32 -5.77 3.12 9.57
C LEU A 32 -7.06 3.90 9.81
N PHE A 33 -8.09 3.60 9.01
CA PHE A 33 -9.40 4.23 9.10
C PHE A 33 -10.50 3.17 9.10
N PRO A 34 -11.63 3.40 9.79
CA PRO A 34 -12.80 2.54 9.66
C PRO A 34 -13.27 2.46 8.18
N PRO A 35 -13.94 1.37 7.76
CA PRO A 35 -14.46 1.28 6.40
C PRO A 35 -15.37 2.46 6.02
N GLU A 36 -15.29 2.91 4.76
CA GLU A 36 -16.10 4.01 4.20
C GLU A 36 -15.95 5.36 4.91
N THR A 37 -14.77 5.67 5.44
CA THR A 37 -14.48 6.93 6.14
C THR A 37 -13.52 7.83 5.38
N ALA A 38 -12.23 7.49 5.33
CA ALA A 38 -11.21 8.37 4.76
C ALA A 38 -11.26 8.46 3.23
N ALA A 39 -11.52 7.38 2.50
CA ALA A 39 -11.44 7.40 1.04
C ALA A 39 -12.50 8.30 0.38
N PRO A 40 -13.79 8.30 0.80
CA PRO A 40 -14.77 9.25 0.30
C PRO A 40 -14.37 10.71 0.56
N ILE A 41 -13.83 11.00 1.75
CA ILE A 41 -13.38 12.36 2.11
C ILE A 41 -12.21 12.77 1.21
N LEU A 42 -11.14 11.98 1.18
CA LEU A 42 -9.95 12.25 0.35
C LEU A 42 -10.32 12.43 -1.13
N ARG A 43 -11.22 11.59 -1.66
CA ARG A 43 -11.72 11.71 -3.03
C ARG A 43 -12.52 12.99 -3.25
N THR A 44 -13.35 13.38 -2.30
CA THR A 44 -14.14 14.62 -2.35
C THR A 44 -13.23 15.85 -2.40
N TYR A 45 -12.11 15.80 -1.69
CA TYR A 45 -11.11 16.89 -1.60
C TYR A 45 -9.96 16.75 -2.61
N GLY A 46 -10.17 15.98 -3.69
CA GLY A 46 -9.29 15.97 -4.84
C GLY A 46 -7.94 15.30 -4.59
N PHE A 47 -7.92 14.17 -3.88
CA PHE A 47 -6.75 13.31 -3.73
C PHE A 47 -6.02 13.10 -5.07
N VAL A 48 -4.71 13.35 -5.07
CA VAL A 48 -3.82 13.21 -6.21
C VAL A 48 -3.02 11.91 -6.09
N ALA A 49 -2.26 11.80 -5.01
CA ALA A 49 -1.42 10.66 -4.70
C ALA A 49 -1.11 10.65 -3.19
N GLY A 50 -0.60 9.53 -2.71
CA GLY A 50 -0.13 9.42 -1.34
C GLY A 50 1.04 8.48 -1.19
N TRP A 51 1.60 8.48 0.02
CA TRP A 51 2.67 7.60 0.41
C TRP A 51 2.50 7.18 1.87
N VAL A 52 2.61 5.89 2.14
CA VAL A 52 2.54 5.34 3.50
C VAL A 52 3.87 4.72 3.90
N TYR A 53 4.21 4.83 5.18
CA TYR A 53 5.42 4.25 5.73
C TYR A 53 5.18 3.81 7.18
N CYS A 54 5.51 2.56 7.48
CA CYS A 54 5.31 1.95 8.79
C CYS A 54 6.63 1.43 9.36
N ARG A 55 6.87 1.71 10.65
CA ARG A 55 7.95 1.12 11.44
C ARG A 55 7.44 0.62 12.78
N SER A 56 7.98 -0.50 13.24
CA SER A 56 7.64 -1.10 14.53
C SER A 56 8.89 -1.51 15.30
N ALA A 57 8.70 -1.76 16.59
CA ALA A 57 9.64 -2.51 17.41
C ALA A 57 9.21 -3.98 17.49
N ALA A 58 10.00 -4.78 18.21
CA ALA A 58 9.68 -6.18 18.49
C ALA A 58 8.53 -6.36 19.52
N ASP A 59 8.18 -5.31 20.25
CA ASP A 59 7.00 -5.26 21.12
C ASP A 59 5.80 -4.63 20.39
N VAL A 60 4.86 -4.04 21.13
CA VAL A 60 3.63 -3.45 20.57
C VAL A 60 3.81 -2.05 19.99
N ARG A 61 5.02 -1.45 20.10
CA ARG A 61 5.26 -0.09 19.62
C ARG A 61 5.35 -0.03 18.11
N ALA A 62 4.62 0.90 17.52
CA ALA A 62 4.56 1.07 16.08
C ALA A 62 4.23 2.51 15.69
N THR A 63 4.66 2.92 14.51
CA THR A 63 4.31 4.20 13.91
C THR A 63 4.04 4.01 12.43
N THR A 64 2.90 4.51 11.98
CA THR A 64 2.54 4.63 10.57
C THR A 64 2.33 6.09 10.23
N VAL A 65 3.02 6.57 9.19
CA VAL A 65 2.77 7.88 8.60
C VAL A 65 2.15 7.68 7.23
N PHE A 66 1.02 8.32 6.98
CA PHE A 66 0.42 8.44 5.66
C PHE A 66 0.45 9.91 5.23
N LEU A 67 1.00 10.15 4.05
CA LEU A 67 1.02 11.45 3.40
C LEU A 67 0.05 11.41 2.23
N ALA A 68 -0.86 12.38 2.14
CA ALA A 68 -1.76 12.53 1.01
C ALA A 68 -1.61 13.92 0.40
N GLU A 69 -1.43 14.01 -0.91
CA GLU A 69 -1.56 15.24 -1.67
C GLU A 69 -3.03 15.43 -2.08
N LEU A 70 -3.60 16.58 -1.71
CA LEU A 70 -4.96 16.98 -2.09
C LEU A 70 -4.91 18.15 -3.09
N SER A 71 -6.08 18.60 -3.56
CA SER A 71 -6.15 19.59 -4.64
C SER A 71 -5.51 20.93 -4.30
N ASP A 72 -5.61 21.35 -3.04
CA ASP A 72 -5.15 22.64 -2.52
C ASP A 72 -5.10 22.63 -0.98
N ALA A 73 -4.53 23.68 -0.40
CA ALA A 73 -4.38 23.80 1.05
C ALA A 73 -5.69 23.87 1.83
N GLY A 74 -6.74 24.46 1.24
CA GLY A 74 -8.07 24.48 1.86
C GLY A 74 -8.67 23.09 1.93
N SER A 75 -8.49 22.31 0.87
CA SER A 75 -8.93 20.92 0.78
C SER A 75 -8.21 20.02 1.81
N ALA A 76 -6.89 20.20 2.01
CA ALA A 76 -6.15 19.50 3.07
C ALA A 76 -6.66 19.82 4.48
N ALA A 77 -6.90 21.10 4.78
CA ALA A 77 -7.42 21.51 6.08
C ALA A 77 -8.82 20.93 6.36
N VAL A 78 -9.75 21.02 5.40
CA VAL A 78 -11.12 20.51 5.60
C VAL A 78 -11.13 18.98 5.67
N ALA A 79 -10.35 18.29 4.85
CA ALA A 79 -10.22 16.84 4.94
C ALA A 79 -9.67 16.40 6.31
N SER A 80 -8.70 17.13 6.86
CA SER A 80 -8.17 16.90 8.21
C SER A 80 -9.27 16.98 9.27
N ASP A 81 -10.08 18.04 9.25
CA ASP A 81 -11.18 18.24 10.19
C ASP A 81 -12.23 17.13 10.10
N GLU A 82 -12.65 16.76 8.89
CA GLU A 82 -13.66 15.72 8.68
C GLU A 82 -13.17 14.33 9.09
N ILE A 83 -11.92 13.99 8.75
CA ILE A 83 -11.33 12.71 9.16
C ILE A 83 -11.16 12.66 10.69
N ALA A 84 -10.68 13.73 11.32
CA ALA A 84 -10.57 13.80 12.77
C ALA A 84 -11.94 13.64 13.45
N ALA A 85 -12.99 14.26 12.92
CA ALA A 85 -14.34 14.12 13.44
C ALA A 85 -14.86 12.67 13.36
N VAL A 86 -14.48 11.92 12.32
CA VAL A 86 -14.82 10.50 12.19
C VAL A 86 -14.00 9.64 13.14
N LEU A 87 -12.70 9.91 13.30
CA LEU A 87 -11.82 9.19 14.22
C LEU A 87 -12.19 9.41 15.69
N ALA A 88 -12.82 10.53 16.03
CA ALA A 88 -13.30 10.82 17.37
C ALA A 88 -14.40 9.84 17.86
N VAL A 89 -14.84 8.89 17.02
CA VAL A 89 -15.95 7.97 17.28
C VAL A 89 -15.44 6.55 17.52
N ASP A 90 -14.63 6.32 18.56
CA ASP A 90 -14.43 4.99 19.17
C ASP A 90 -13.62 5.04 20.48
N GLY A 91 -14.08 5.82 21.48
CA GLY A 91 -13.40 5.89 22.79
C GLY A 91 -12.06 6.61 22.80
N TYR A 92 -11.71 7.30 21.71
CA TYR A 92 -10.58 8.23 21.66
C TYR A 92 -10.97 9.57 22.29
N GLU A 93 -10.04 10.16 23.04
CA GLU A 93 -10.15 11.49 23.63
C GLU A 93 -9.20 12.47 22.92
N PRO A 94 -9.51 13.77 22.86
CA PRO A 94 -8.56 14.77 22.34
C PRO A 94 -7.23 14.74 23.10
N ALA A 95 -6.12 14.75 22.36
CA ALA A 95 -4.78 14.87 22.91
C ALA A 95 -4.15 16.22 22.54
N GLU A 96 -3.36 16.79 23.45
CA GLU A 96 -2.57 17.98 23.13
C GLU A 96 -1.16 17.58 22.70
N LEU A 97 -0.69 18.12 21.59
CA LEU A 97 0.69 18.01 21.13
C LEU A 97 1.38 19.36 21.38
N ALA A 98 2.19 19.45 22.43
CA ALA A 98 2.65 20.73 22.98
C ALA A 98 3.32 21.67 21.95
N ASP A 99 4.16 21.11 21.07
CA ASP A 99 4.85 21.88 20.03
C ASP A 99 4.14 21.84 18.66
N ARG A 100 2.95 21.21 18.59
CA ARG A 100 2.11 21.10 17.40
C ARG A 100 0.61 21.26 17.74
N PRO A 101 0.19 22.36 18.40
CA PRO A 101 -1.21 22.55 18.80
C PRO A 101 -2.19 22.69 17.62
N GLU A 102 -1.68 22.94 16.41
CA GLU A 102 -2.44 22.96 15.17
C GLU A 102 -2.83 21.56 14.66
N ALA A 103 -2.16 20.50 15.12
CA ALA A 103 -2.49 19.14 14.75
C ALA A 103 -3.74 18.65 15.51
N LEU A 104 -4.64 17.98 14.80
CA LEU A 104 -5.80 17.33 15.41
C LEU A 104 -5.36 15.96 15.90
N ALA A 105 -5.15 15.82 17.21
CA ALA A 105 -4.72 14.58 17.83
C ALA A 105 -5.80 13.97 18.72
N LEU A 106 -5.89 12.65 18.64
CA LEU A 106 -6.82 11.80 19.35
C LEU A 106 -6.03 10.65 19.96
N ILE A 107 -6.27 10.33 21.24
CA ILE A 107 -5.57 9.27 21.95
C ILE A 107 -6.55 8.33 22.64
N ARG A 108 -6.21 7.05 22.69
CA ARG A 108 -6.95 6.02 23.42
C ARG A 108 -5.96 5.10 24.11
N GLU A 109 -6.26 4.76 25.35
CA GLU A 109 -5.63 3.61 26.00
C GLU A 109 -6.32 2.34 25.50
N ASP A 110 -5.56 1.44 24.91
CA ASP A 110 -6.01 0.16 24.38
C ASP A 110 -5.20 -0.97 25.02
N THR A 111 -5.69 -2.20 24.89
CA THR A 111 -4.93 -3.39 25.22
C THR A 111 -4.69 -4.14 23.90
N ALA A 112 -3.59 -3.81 23.21
CA ALA A 112 -3.28 -4.40 21.91
C ALA A 112 -2.08 -5.36 22.01
N GLY A 113 -2.18 -6.49 21.30
CA GLY A 113 -1.00 -7.30 20.93
C GLY A 113 -0.37 -8.16 22.03
N VAL A 114 0.70 -8.85 21.63
CA VAL A 114 1.34 -10.01 22.28
C VAL A 114 1.51 -9.78 23.79
N ASP A 115 0.90 -10.65 24.60
CA ASP A 115 0.91 -10.66 26.07
C ASP A 115 -0.06 -9.69 26.80
N GLY A 116 -0.92 -8.95 26.09
CA GLY A 116 -1.98 -8.15 26.73
C GLY A 116 -1.45 -6.92 27.46
N GLN A 117 -0.44 -6.28 26.88
CA GLN A 117 0.12 -5.04 27.41
C GLN A 117 -0.83 -3.86 27.14
N ASP A 118 -0.90 -2.94 28.11
CA ASP A 118 -1.58 -1.66 27.91
C ASP A 118 -0.73 -0.79 26.97
N VAL A 119 -1.39 -0.18 25.99
CA VAL A 119 -0.77 0.63 24.96
C VAL A 119 -1.58 1.92 24.79
N SER A 120 -0.89 3.03 24.63
CA SER A 120 -1.48 4.31 24.22
C SER A 120 -1.41 4.41 22.71
N VAL A 121 -2.57 4.43 22.06
CA VAL A 121 -2.71 4.62 20.62
C VAL A 121 -3.10 6.06 20.35
N LEU A 122 -2.23 6.78 19.67
CA LEU A 122 -2.42 8.15 19.23
C LEU A 122 -2.62 8.18 17.71
N GLN A 123 -3.66 8.87 17.27
CA GLN A 123 -3.89 9.22 15.88
C GLN A 123 -3.87 10.74 15.74
N ALA A 124 -3.16 11.26 14.75
CA ALA A 124 -3.06 12.69 14.54
C ALA A 124 -3.09 13.08 13.07
N LEU A 125 -3.71 14.22 12.78
CA LEU A 125 -3.75 14.83 11.46
C LEU A 125 -3.12 16.22 11.49
N LEU A 126 -2.28 16.50 10.50
CA LEU A 126 -1.61 17.78 10.33
C LEU A 126 -1.63 18.17 8.84
N PRO A 127 -2.43 19.18 8.44
CA PRO A 127 -2.35 19.74 7.10
C PRO A 127 -1.10 20.64 6.96
N VAL A 128 -0.38 20.49 5.85
CA VAL A 128 0.83 21.27 5.49
C VAL A 128 0.71 21.69 4.02
N ASP A 129 0.29 22.94 3.79
CA ASP A 129 -0.17 23.40 2.47
C ASP A 129 -1.19 22.40 1.89
N ARG A 130 -1.03 21.92 0.65
CA ARG A 130 -1.93 20.93 0.03
C ARG A 130 -1.71 19.48 0.50
N MET A 131 -0.73 19.25 1.37
CA MET A 131 -0.42 17.93 1.90
C MET A 131 -1.18 17.69 3.20
N LEU A 132 -1.65 16.47 3.41
CA LEU A 132 -2.22 15.99 4.67
C LEU A 132 -1.30 14.91 5.25
N VAL A 133 -0.79 15.13 6.45
CA VAL A 133 -0.08 14.12 7.23
C VAL A 133 -1.08 13.46 8.17
N TYR A 134 -1.27 12.15 8.04
CA TYR A 134 -1.90 11.30 9.04
C TYR A 134 -0.83 10.48 9.75
N LEU A 135 -0.92 10.42 11.07
CA LEU A 135 -0.04 9.63 11.92
C LEU A 135 -0.90 8.67 12.74
N PHE A 136 -0.51 7.41 12.75
CA PHE A 136 -0.86 6.45 13.78
C PHE A 136 0.42 6.15 14.58
N HIS A 137 0.34 6.22 15.90
CA HIS A 137 1.46 5.91 16.78
C HIS A 137 0.98 5.14 18.01
N ALA A 138 1.64 4.03 18.31
CA ALA A 138 1.38 3.20 19.48
C ALA A 138 2.62 3.18 20.36
N ASP A 139 2.46 3.55 21.63
CA ASP A 139 3.51 3.48 22.65
C ASP A 139 3.01 2.85 23.95
N LEU A 140 3.91 2.36 24.79
CA LEU A 140 3.56 1.76 26.09
C LEU A 140 3.19 2.81 27.15
N ASP A 141 3.40 4.08 26.86
CA ASP A 141 3.16 5.21 27.75
C ASP A 141 2.56 6.40 26.99
N THR A 142 1.56 7.04 27.58
CA THR A 142 0.83 8.18 26.97
C THR A 142 1.70 9.41 26.74
N GLU A 143 2.58 9.75 27.69
CA GLU A 143 3.49 10.90 27.58
C GLU A 143 4.53 10.64 26.48
N GLN A 144 5.03 9.41 26.40
CA GLN A 144 5.94 9.01 25.33
C GLN A 144 5.24 9.01 23.97
N ALA A 145 3.99 8.51 23.89
CA ALA A 145 3.21 8.50 22.65
C ALA A 145 3.01 9.91 22.08
N THR A 146 2.63 10.87 22.93
CA THR A 146 2.44 12.28 22.54
C THR A 146 3.76 12.96 22.18
N THR A 147 4.85 12.67 22.89
CA THR A 147 6.19 13.20 22.60
C THR A 147 6.73 12.70 21.25
N ASN A 148 6.64 11.39 21.02
CA ASN A 148 7.08 10.75 19.78
C ASN A 148 6.24 11.22 18.59
N ALA A 149 4.92 11.31 18.76
CA ALA A 149 4.02 11.85 17.74
C ALA A 149 4.36 13.29 17.36
N THR A 150 4.58 14.16 18.35
CA THR A 150 4.99 15.55 18.13
C THR A 150 6.30 15.63 17.36
N THR A 151 7.27 14.78 17.70
CA THR A 151 8.56 14.71 17.01
C THR A 151 8.40 14.28 15.55
N VAL A 152 7.66 13.19 15.30
CA VAL A 152 7.43 12.68 13.94
C VAL A 152 6.69 13.68 13.08
N LEU A 153 5.61 14.29 13.59
CA LEU A 153 4.84 15.30 12.86
C LEU A 153 5.68 16.55 12.57
N THR A 154 6.55 16.95 13.49
CA THR A 154 7.45 18.09 13.28
C THR A 154 8.40 17.82 12.13
N GLU A 155 9.04 16.66 12.12
CA GLU A 155 9.94 16.27 11.05
C GLU A 155 9.20 16.12 9.71
N GLN A 156 7.98 15.58 9.70
CA GLN A 156 7.18 15.52 8.46
C GLN A 156 6.79 16.90 7.97
N ALA A 157 6.38 17.82 8.85
CA ALA A 157 6.03 19.18 8.46
C ALA A 157 7.25 19.93 7.90
N ASP A 158 8.42 19.79 8.52
CA ASP A 158 9.65 20.43 8.04
C ASP A 158 10.09 19.89 6.67
N LEU A 159 9.93 18.59 6.43
CA LEU A 159 10.19 17.98 5.12
C LEU A 159 9.21 18.45 4.05
N LEU A 160 7.95 18.67 4.41
CA LEU A 160 6.90 19.08 3.48
C LEU A 160 6.86 20.60 3.24
N ALA A 161 7.42 21.41 4.14
CA ALA A 161 7.41 22.86 4.03
C ALA A 161 8.01 23.38 2.71
N ASP A 162 9.01 22.69 2.19
CA ASP A 162 9.68 23.00 0.92
C ASP A 162 9.38 21.96 -0.19
N PHE A 163 8.41 21.06 0.04
CA PHE A 163 8.03 20.05 -0.95
C PHE A 163 7.16 20.68 -2.03
N GLU A 164 7.67 20.72 -3.26
CA GLU A 164 6.87 21.04 -4.45
C GLU A 164 6.57 19.72 -5.19
N PRO A 165 5.30 19.26 -5.20
CA PRO A 165 4.90 18.12 -6.01
C PRO A 165 5.25 18.35 -7.48
N THR A 166 5.74 17.32 -8.16
CA THR A 166 5.93 17.42 -9.61
C THR A 166 4.55 17.60 -10.26
N PRO A 167 4.31 18.67 -11.04
CA PRO A 167 3.03 18.85 -11.72
C PRO A 167 2.65 17.60 -12.51
N GLN A 168 1.37 17.23 -12.53
CA GLN A 168 0.90 16.00 -13.18
C GLN A 168 1.28 15.92 -14.67
N ASP A 169 1.35 17.06 -15.35
CA ASP A 169 1.81 17.16 -16.74
C ASP A 169 3.35 17.07 -16.91
N GLY A 170 4.09 17.19 -15.81
CA GLY A 170 5.52 16.93 -15.70
C GLY A 170 5.87 15.48 -15.33
N ILE A 171 4.90 14.68 -14.88
CA ILE A 171 5.08 13.24 -14.67
C ILE A 171 4.91 12.54 -16.01
N ALA A 172 6.01 12.05 -16.59
CA ALA A 172 5.94 11.25 -17.80
C ALA A 172 5.06 10.02 -17.54
N ALA A 173 4.05 9.81 -18.38
CA ALA A 173 3.27 8.58 -18.34
C ALA A 173 4.22 7.40 -18.54
N LEU A 174 4.34 6.54 -17.52
CA LEU A 174 4.99 5.25 -17.69
C LEU A 174 4.16 4.49 -18.71
N ASN A 175 4.81 3.94 -19.74
CA ASN A 175 4.12 3.00 -20.61
C ASN A 175 3.82 1.77 -19.74
N PRO A 176 2.55 1.48 -19.40
CA PRO A 176 2.24 0.30 -18.61
C PRO A 176 2.67 -0.95 -19.37
N ASP A 177 2.64 -0.94 -20.71
CA ASP A 177 3.06 -2.04 -21.58
C ASP A 177 4.26 -1.68 -22.47
N PRO A 178 5.49 -1.62 -21.92
CA PRO A 178 6.67 -1.24 -22.70
C PRO A 178 7.04 -2.23 -23.82
N PHE A 179 6.44 -3.43 -23.84
CA PHE A 179 6.79 -4.51 -24.77
C PHE A 179 5.61 -4.96 -25.65
N ASP A 180 4.48 -4.27 -25.60
CA ASP A 180 3.24 -4.62 -26.29
C ASP A 180 2.77 -6.08 -25.99
N LEU A 181 2.90 -6.52 -24.74
CA LEU A 181 2.49 -7.86 -24.29
C LEU A 181 0.97 -8.03 -24.26
N GLU A 182 0.20 -6.98 -23.99
CA GLU A 182 -1.26 -7.04 -23.98
C GLU A 182 -1.81 -7.52 -25.32
N GLY A 183 -1.25 -6.98 -26.42
CA GLY A 183 -1.60 -7.36 -27.78
C GLY A 183 -1.19 -8.79 -28.18
N ARG A 184 -0.31 -9.42 -27.39
CA ARG A 184 0.15 -10.81 -27.59
C ARG A 184 -0.60 -11.79 -26.68
N ALA A 185 -1.24 -11.31 -25.62
CA ALA A 185 -2.03 -12.13 -24.71
C ALA A 185 -3.39 -12.47 -25.34
N ALA A 186 -3.70 -13.77 -25.40
CA ALA A 186 -5.05 -14.22 -25.77
C ALA A 186 -6.09 -13.70 -24.76
N ASP A 187 -7.32 -13.46 -25.22
CA ASP A 187 -8.39 -12.97 -24.36
C ASP A 187 -9.06 -14.14 -23.61
N PRO A 188 -9.04 -14.15 -22.27
CA PRO A 188 -9.82 -15.11 -21.50
C PRO A 188 -11.33 -14.82 -21.66
N PRO A 189 -12.20 -15.83 -21.56
CA PRO A 189 -13.64 -15.61 -21.64
C PRO A 189 -14.15 -14.85 -20.41
N GLY A 190 -15.02 -13.86 -20.62
CA GLY A 190 -15.63 -13.04 -19.57
C GLY A 190 -15.06 -11.61 -19.52
N THR A 191 -15.48 -10.85 -18.50
CA THR A 191 -14.99 -9.48 -18.27
C THR A 191 -13.69 -9.54 -17.46
N LEU A 192 -12.68 -8.77 -17.88
CA LEU A 192 -11.42 -8.67 -17.14
C LEU A 192 -11.66 -8.12 -15.73
N THR A 193 -10.97 -8.70 -14.75
CA THR A 193 -10.93 -8.19 -13.38
C THR A 193 -9.90 -7.07 -13.27
N ASN A 194 -9.94 -6.37 -12.15
CA ASN A 194 -8.96 -5.37 -11.74
C ASN A 194 -7.53 -5.93 -11.55
N PHE A 195 -7.33 -7.26 -11.58
CA PHE A 195 -6.02 -7.90 -11.53
C PHE A 195 -5.36 -8.05 -12.92
N SER A 196 -6.03 -7.61 -13.98
CA SER A 196 -5.45 -7.57 -15.33
C SER A 196 -4.53 -6.36 -15.47
N GLY A 197 -3.41 -6.51 -16.17
CA GLY A 197 -2.48 -5.40 -16.40
C GLY A 197 -1.22 -5.40 -15.54
N SER A 198 -0.97 -6.45 -14.76
CA SER A 198 0.25 -6.57 -13.96
C SER A 198 1.50 -6.71 -14.84
N TYR A 199 2.43 -5.75 -14.76
CA TYR A 199 3.73 -5.79 -15.46
C TYR A 199 4.93 -6.10 -14.57
N ASP A 200 4.82 -5.82 -13.28
CA ASP A 200 5.86 -6.12 -12.32
C ASP A 200 5.74 -7.53 -11.73
N LEU A 201 6.87 -8.06 -11.27
CA LEU A 201 6.96 -9.41 -10.71
C LEU A 201 6.12 -9.55 -9.45
N ASP A 202 6.14 -8.55 -8.56
CA ASP A 202 5.51 -8.65 -7.25
C ASP A 202 3.97 -8.66 -7.38
N SER A 203 3.41 -7.89 -8.30
CA SER A 203 1.98 -7.91 -8.62
C SER A 203 1.53 -9.23 -9.23
N TYR A 204 2.35 -9.85 -10.10
CA TYR A 204 2.07 -11.18 -10.62
C TYR A 204 2.07 -12.24 -9.52
N LEU A 205 3.02 -12.18 -8.60
CA LEU A 205 3.18 -13.18 -7.55
C LEU A 205 1.98 -13.23 -6.57
N ARG A 206 1.16 -12.17 -6.50
CA ARG A 206 -0.10 -12.17 -5.73
C ARG A 206 -1.14 -13.17 -6.26
N VAL A 207 -1.02 -13.55 -7.53
CA VAL A 207 -1.93 -14.49 -8.21
C VAL A 207 -1.22 -15.75 -8.70
N ALA A 208 0.05 -15.94 -8.30
CA ALA A 208 0.85 -17.11 -8.63
C ALA A 208 0.38 -18.34 -7.83
N ILE A 209 0.67 -19.53 -8.36
CA ILE A 209 0.28 -20.81 -7.77
C ILE A 209 1.18 -21.15 -6.58
N ALA A 210 2.49 -20.96 -6.76
CA ALA A 210 3.51 -21.10 -5.72
C ALA A 210 4.44 -19.89 -5.74
N PRO A 211 4.04 -18.74 -5.14
CA PRO A 211 4.70 -17.45 -5.31
C PRO A 211 6.22 -17.48 -5.05
N GLU A 212 6.68 -18.14 -4.01
CA GLU A 212 8.11 -18.19 -3.66
C GLU A 212 8.90 -18.98 -4.70
N ARG A 213 8.38 -20.14 -5.13
CA ARG A 213 9.04 -21.00 -6.12
C ARG A 213 9.03 -20.37 -7.50
N GLU A 214 7.91 -19.77 -7.88
CA GLU A 214 7.77 -19.10 -9.17
C GLU A 214 8.64 -17.84 -9.25
N ARG A 215 8.78 -17.11 -8.14
CA ARG A 215 9.73 -15.99 -8.03
C ARG A 215 11.15 -16.45 -8.35
N GLU A 216 11.62 -17.51 -7.70
CA GLU A 216 12.96 -18.05 -7.92
C GLU A 216 13.15 -18.44 -9.40
N VAL A 217 12.22 -19.20 -9.96
CA VAL A 217 12.27 -19.62 -11.37
C VAL A 217 12.31 -18.42 -12.32
N LEU A 218 11.47 -17.41 -12.12
CA LEU A 218 11.42 -16.22 -12.98
C LEU A 218 12.73 -15.43 -12.92
N LEU A 219 13.21 -15.15 -11.70
CA LEU A 219 14.44 -14.35 -11.50
C LEU A 219 15.69 -15.08 -12.03
N ASP A 220 15.79 -16.39 -11.83
CA ASP A 220 16.93 -17.19 -12.31
C ASP A 220 16.96 -17.33 -13.84
N ASN A 221 15.81 -17.17 -14.50
CA ASN A 221 15.66 -17.39 -15.93
C ASN A 221 15.38 -16.10 -16.72
N GLY A 222 15.92 -14.97 -16.27
CA GLY A 222 15.97 -13.76 -17.09
C GLY A 222 14.61 -13.14 -17.38
N TYR A 223 13.71 -13.17 -16.39
CA TYR A 223 12.48 -12.40 -16.38
C TYR A 223 12.73 -10.93 -16.70
N VAL A 224 11.93 -10.40 -17.62
CA VAL A 224 11.95 -8.98 -18.03
C VAL A 224 10.63 -8.28 -17.67
N GLY A 225 9.52 -9.01 -17.75
CA GLY A 225 8.19 -8.50 -17.44
C GLY A 225 7.14 -9.59 -17.61
N THR A 226 5.92 -9.27 -17.17
CA THR A 226 4.75 -10.14 -17.36
C THR A 226 3.56 -9.31 -17.82
N TYR A 227 2.52 -9.96 -18.32
CA TYR A 227 1.21 -9.38 -18.46
C TYR A 227 0.16 -10.42 -18.12
N VAL A 228 -0.78 -10.04 -17.27
CA VAL A 228 -1.86 -10.92 -16.83
C VAL A 228 -3.19 -10.40 -17.37
N LYS A 229 -3.97 -11.29 -17.99
CA LYS A 229 -5.42 -11.12 -18.21
C LYS A 229 -6.15 -12.11 -17.32
N GLN A 230 -6.98 -11.62 -16.41
CA GLN A 230 -7.76 -12.47 -15.52
C GLN A 230 -9.24 -12.14 -15.65
N THR A 231 -10.10 -13.16 -15.74
CA THR A 231 -11.56 -13.01 -15.67
C THR A 231 -12.09 -13.82 -14.50
N GLY A 232 -13.09 -13.28 -13.81
CA GLY A 232 -13.88 -14.01 -12.82
C GLY A 232 -15.09 -14.66 -13.48
N LEU A 233 -15.47 -15.84 -13.03
CA LEU A 233 -16.71 -16.54 -13.39
C LEU A 233 -17.68 -16.53 -12.20
N GLU A 234 -18.98 -16.58 -12.49
CA GLU A 234 -20.05 -16.54 -11.48
C GLU A 234 -20.03 -17.71 -10.48
N ASP A 235 -19.31 -18.80 -10.77
CA ASP A 235 -19.16 -19.97 -9.91
C ASP A 235 -17.91 -19.92 -9.01
N GLY A 236 -17.28 -18.76 -8.89
CA GLY A 236 -16.08 -18.55 -8.07
C GLY A 236 -14.79 -19.07 -8.72
N LYS A 237 -14.84 -19.49 -9.99
CA LYS A 237 -13.64 -19.83 -10.77
C LYS A 237 -13.11 -18.61 -11.50
N SER A 238 -11.87 -18.68 -11.96
CA SER A 238 -11.27 -17.66 -12.82
C SER A 238 -10.58 -18.30 -14.02
N TYR A 239 -10.50 -17.54 -15.12
CA TYR A 239 -9.53 -17.82 -16.17
C TYR A 239 -8.38 -16.82 -16.03
N GLN A 240 -7.16 -17.30 -16.23
CA GLN A 240 -5.98 -16.47 -16.22
C GLN A 240 -5.13 -16.80 -17.44
N ILE A 241 -4.69 -15.77 -18.15
CA ILE A 241 -3.73 -15.85 -19.23
C ILE A 241 -2.57 -14.97 -18.83
N VAL A 242 -1.38 -15.56 -18.77
CA VAL A 242 -0.15 -14.86 -18.42
C VAL A 242 0.83 -14.96 -19.58
N VAL A 243 1.40 -13.81 -19.96
CA VAL A 243 2.47 -13.71 -20.95
C VAL A 243 3.70 -13.20 -20.25
N TYR A 244 4.83 -13.90 -20.39
CA TYR A 244 6.10 -13.46 -19.83
C TYR A 244 7.02 -12.97 -20.94
N GLU A 245 7.72 -11.88 -20.69
CA GLU A 245 8.89 -11.47 -21.47
C GLU A 245 10.15 -12.01 -20.80
N MET A 246 10.99 -12.68 -21.59
CA MET A 246 12.19 -13.37 -21.11
C MET A 246 13.39 -12.93 -21.95
N GLY A 247 14.58 -12.90 -21.33
CA GLY A 247 15.82 -12.49 -21.99
C GLY A 247 16.23 -13.37 -23.20
N SER A 248 15.72 -14.60 -23.28
CA SER A 248 15.95 -15.51 -24.41
C SER A 248 14.92 -16.63 -24.48
N MET A 249 14.82 -17.27 -25.65
CA MET A 249 13.94 -18.43 -25.84
C MET A 249 14.36 -19.63 -24.98
N GLY A 250 15.66 -19.85 -24.78
CA GLY A 250 16.15 -20.95 -23.94
C GLY A 250 15.76 -20.78 -22.47
N GLN A 251 15.75 -19.54 -21.99
CA GLN A 251 15.25 -19.18 -20.67
C GLN A 251 13.72 -19.39 -20.55
N ALA A 252 12.97 -18.96 -21.57
CA ALA A 252 11.52 -19.19 -21.61
C ALA A 252 11.16 -20.68 -21.54
N ASP A 253 11.91 -21.53 -22.25
CA ASP A 253 11.71 -22.99 -22.21
C ASP A 253 11.98 -23.58 -20.82
N ILE A 254 13.01 -23.10 -20.11
CA ILE A 254 13.32 -23.55 -18.74
C ILE A 254 12.18 -23.15 -17.80
N THR A 255 11.79 -21.87 -17.79
CA THR A 255 10.70 -21.35 -16.98
C THR A 255 9.42 -22.15 -17.19
N PHE A 256 9.02 -22.36 -18.44
CA PHE A 256 7.82 -23.11 -18.77
C PHE A 256 7.85 -24.54 -18.22
N ASN A 257 8.99 -25.22 -18.32
CA ASN A 257 9.12 -26.58 -17.81
C ASN A 257 9.10 -26.64 -16.28
N GLU A 258 9.67 -25.67 -15.57
CA GLU A 258 9.61 -25.62 -14.11
C GLU A 258 8.19 -25.30 -13.62
N PHE A 259 7.49 -24.35 -14.24
CA PHE A 259 6.10 -24.02 -13.90
C PHE A 259 5.19 -25.24 -14.06
N ARG A 260 5.38 -26.02 -15.12
CA ARG A 260 4.66 -27.29 -15.29
C ARG A 260 4.90 -28.31 -14.17
N LYS A 261 6.08 -28.30 -13.55
CA LYS A 261 6.36 -29.19 -12.40
C LYS A 261 5.65 -28.67 -11.16
N ILE A 262 5.75 -27.37 -10.89
CA ILE A 262 5.06 -26.69 -9.80
C ILE A 262 3.55 -27.01 -9.88
N GLU A 263 2.91 -26.77 -11.03
CA GLU A 263 1.51 -27.08 -11.24
C GLU A 263 1.14 -28.55 -11.01
N ALA A 264 1.96 -29.47 -11.50
CA ALA A 264 1.72 -30.89 -11.34
C ALA A 264 1.76 -31.33 -9.87
N GLU A 265 2.63 -30.69 -9.08
CA GLU A 265 2.79 -30.91 -7.65
C GLU A 265 1.65 -30.26 -6.84
N GLU A 266 1.29 -29.01 -7.16
CA GLU A 266 0.29 -28.24 -6.39
C GLU A 266 -1.16 -28.65 -6.72
N PHE A 267 -1.48 -28.98 -7.98
CA PHE A 267 -2.87 -29.22 -8.43
C PHE A 267 -3.21 -30.66 -8.81
N SER A 268 -2.35 -31.64 -8.53
CA SER A 268 -2.62 -33.06 -8.84
C SER A 268 -3.02 -33.32 -10.32
N GLY A 269 -2.57 -32.49 -11.27
CA GLY A 269 -2.65 -32.78 -12.71
C GLY A 269 -3.72 -32.08 -13.55
N VAL A 270 -4.31 -30.96 -13.11
CA VAL A 270 -5.06 -30.08 -14.03
C VAL A 270 -4.07 -29.48 -15.05
N ARG A 271 -4.30 -29.67 -16.36
CA ARG A 271 -3.33 -29.34 -17.41
C ARG A 271 -3.47 -27.93 -17.96
N PHE A 272 -2.37 -27.19 -18.04
CA PHE A 272 -2.23 -26.07 -18.98
C PHE A 272 -2.24 -26.56 -20.43
N THR A 273 -2.87 -25.78 -21.32
CA THR A 273 -2.73 -25.94 -22.77
C THR A 273 -2.14 -24.67 -23.36
N SER A 274 -1.05 -24.79 -24.11
CA SER A 274 -0.43 -23.66 -24.81
C SER A 274 -0.84 -23.65 -26.28
N ARG A 275 -0.99 -22.45 -26.85
CA ARG A 275 -0.92 -22.22 -28.30
C ARG A 275 0.37 -21.48 -28.59
N ARG A 276 1.16 -22.02 -29.53
CA ARG A 276 2.29 -21.30 -30.14
C ARG A 276 1.72 -20.32 -31.16
N THR A 277 2.11 -19.05 -31.06
CA THR A 277 1.94 -18.02 -32.10
C THR A 277 3.30 -17.60 -32.59
#